data_AF-A0A402CYZ6-F1
#
_entry.id   AF-A0A402CYZ6-F1
#
_cell.length_a   1.000
_cell.length_b   1.000
_cell.length_c   1.000
_cell.angle_alpha   90.00
_cell.angle_beta   90.00
_cell.angle_gamma   90.00
#
_symmetry.space_group_name_H-M   'P 1'
#
loop_
_entity.id
_entity.type
_entity.pdbx_description
1 polymer ?
#
loop_
_entity_poly.entity_id
_entity_poly.type
_entity_poly.pdbx_seq_one_letter_code
_entity_poly.pdbx_strand_id
1 'polypeptide(L)'
;MTTSPGKTRRRRIVLLSLLVAAILIAIFGSWRHSVMSAQLAPGAADAIRRALGDNGERRLVQVISPGDADSAASAGTHKSSGTIDGQPYGLAFDLMIAPGEDPDADTRALRLQGVAAWRRGPGAPGGPAGLGPHIHCVWPGAPTTNGQNIEQISSFVHGYRGLADASRPRAQWIDPSIQDDERAKVREIYESVHGAHSLDGAATYDALHRGRSGA
;
A
#
# COMPACT_ATOMS: atom_id res chain seq x y z
N MET A 1 -17.96 30.35 -51.57
CA MET A 1 -17.18 29.73 -50.49
C MET A 1 -17.34 28.20 -50.57
N THR A 2 -16.37 27.50 -51.15
CA THR A 2 -16.39 26.05 -51.33
C THR A 2 -15.79 25.36 -50.10
N THR A 3 -16.62 24.77 -49.24
CA THR A 3 -16.14 23.93 -48.14
C THR A 3 -15.60 22.62 -48.72
N SER A 4 -14.27 22.45 -48.71
CA SER A 4 -13.61 21.24 -49.21
C SER A 4 -14.06 19.99 -48.43
N PRO A 5 -14.65 18.97 -49.11
CA PRO A 5 -15.19 17.77 -48.46
C PRO A 5 -14.13 16.92 -47.72
N GLY A 6 -12.83 17.16 -47.96
CA GLY A 6 -11.73 16.48 -47.28
C GLY A 6 -11.53 16.88 -45.82
N LYS A 7 -11.90 18.11 -45.42
CA LYS A 7 -11.72 18.59 -44.03
C LYS A 7 -12.67 17.89 -43.05
N THR A 8 -13.89 17.58 -43.49
CA THR A 8 -14.92 16.94 -42.66
C THR A 8 -14.60 15.47 -42.40
N ARG A 9 -14.06 14.76 -43.40
CA ARG A 9 -13.68 13.34 -43.28
C ARG A 9 -12.48 13.15 -42.35
N ARG A 10 -11.45 14.01 -42.44
CA ARG A 10 -10.29 13.96 -41.52
C ARG A 10 -10.67 14.25 -40.07
N ARG A 11 -11.55 15.23 -39.82
CA ARG A 11 -12.04 15.53 -38.46
C ARG A 11 -12.79 14.36 -37.83
N ARG A 12 -13.64 13.65 -38.60
CA ARG A 12 -14.37 12.47 -38.11
C ARG A 12 -13.43 11.31 -37.75
N ILE A 13 -12.38 11.07 -38.53
CA ILE A 13 -11.39 10.02 -38.25
C ILE A 13 -10.63 10.34 -36.96
N VAL A 14 -10.15 11.58 -36.78
CA VAL A 14 -9.44 11.99 -35.56
C VAL A 14 -10.33 11.87 -34.31
N LEU A 15 -11.59 12.31 -34.39
CA LEU A 15 -12.56 12.17 -33.30
C LEU A 15 -12.82 10.70 -32.94
N LEU A 16 -12.95 9.84 -33.94
CA LEU A 16 -13.17 8.40 -33.72
C LEU A 16 -11.93 7.75 -33.08
N SER A 17 -10.72 8.10 -33.53
CA SER A 17 -9.48 7.59 -32.93
C SER A 17 -9.30 8.04 -31.48
N LEU A 18 -9.63 9.29 -31.15
CA LEU A 18 -9.58 9.79 -29.77
C LEU A 18 -10.61 9.10 -28.88
N LEU A 19 -11.83 8.86 -29.39
CA LEU A 19 -12.86 8.14 -28.66
C LEU A 19 -12.45 6.69 -28.39
N VAL A 20 -11.91 5.99 -29.40
CA VAL A 20 -11.40 4.61 -29.24
C VAL A 20 -10.26 4.57 -28.23
N ALA A 21 -9.31 5.51 -28.29
CA ALA A 21 -8.23 5.60 -27.32
C ALA A 21 -8.76 5.82 -25.88
N ALA A 22 -9.73 6.72 -25.70
CA ALA A 22 -10.35 6.96 -24.39
C ALA A 22 -11.09 5.72 -23.85
N ILE A 23 -11.82 4.99 -24.71
CA ILE A 23 -12.49 3.75 -24.36
C ILE A 23 -11.47 2.67 -23.95
N LEU A 24 -10.39 2.50 -24.72
CA LEU A 24 -9.34 1.53 -24.39
C LEU A 24 -8.66 1.89 -23.06
N ILE A 25 -8.33 3.17 -22.84
CA ILE A 25 -7.76 3.64 -21.57
C ILE A 25 -8.71 3.33 -20.40
N ALA A 26 -10.02 3.58 -20.57
CA ALA A 26 -11.01 3.28 -19.54
C ALA A 26 -11.12 1.77 -19.25
N ILE A 27 -11.14 0.92 -20.29
CA ILE A 27 -11.21 -0.54 -20.15
C ILE A 27 -9.94 -1.09 -19.48
N PHE A 28 -8.76 -0.74 -19.99
CA PHE A 28 -7.49 -1.21 -19.42
C PHE A 28 -7.26 -0.67 -18.00
N GLY A 29 -7.64 0.58 -17.74
CA GLY A 29 -7.61 1.18 -16.41
C GLY A 29 -8.52 0.42 -15.45
N SER A 30 -9.77 0.14 -15.84
CA SER A 30 -10.72 -0.61 -15.01
C SER A 30 -10.24 -2.04 -14.74
N TRP A 31 -9.65 -2.70 -15.73
CA TRP A 31 -9.16 -4.07 -15.59
C TRP A 31 -7.98 -4.16 -14.62
N ARG A 32 -6.99 -3.26 -14.74
CA ARG A 32 -5.84 -3.20 -13.82
C ARG A 32 -6.28 -3.00 -12.37
N HIS A 33 -7.23 -2.09 -12.11
CA HIS A 33 -7.75 -1.87 -10.76
C HIS A 33 -8.47 -3.09 -10.21
N SER A 34 -9.29 -3.75 -11.02
CA SER A 34 -10.00 -4.96 -10.60
C SER A 34 -9.04 -6.10 -10.24
N VAL A 35 -7.96 -6.27 -11.01
CA VAL A 35 -6.92 -7.29 -10.73
C VAL A 35 -6.16 -6.97 -9.46
N MET A 36 -5.75 -5.71 -9.26
CA MET A 36 -5.01 -5.31 -8.06
C MET A 36 -5.87 -5.37 -6.79
N SER A 37 -7.13 -4.97 -6.88
CA SER A 37 -8.05 -5.03 -5.73
C SER A 37 -8.33 -6.48 -5.32
N ALA A 38 -8.41 -7.40 -6.29
CA ALA A 38 -8.55 -8.83 -6.05
C ALA A 38 -7.31 -9.47 -5.39
N GLN A 39 -6.16 -8.81 -5.43
CA GLN A 39 -4.91 -9.26 -4.80
C GLN A 39 -4.74 -8.76 -3.37
N LEU A 40 -5.61 -7.87 -2.90
CA LEU A 40 -5.56 -7.37 -1.53
C LEU A 40 -5.97 -8.48 -0.56
N ALA A 41 -5.33 -8.48 0.61
CA ALA A 41 -5.75 -9.31 1.73
C ALA A 41 -7.23 -9.05 2.09
N PRO A 42 -7.98 -10.08 2.55
CA PRO A 42 -9.38 -9.94 2.94
C PRO A 42 -9.61 -8.79 3.91
N GLY A 43 -10.61 -7.95 3.63
CA GLY A 43 -10.97 -6.79 4.45
C GLY A 43 -10.15 -5.51 4.19
N ALA A 44 -9.00 -5.58 3.50
CA ALA A 44 -8.20 -4.39 3.22
C ALA A 44 -8.92 -3.40 2.28
N ALA A 45 -9.60 -3.91 1.25
CA ALA A 45 -10.42 -3.11 0.34
C ALA A 45 -11.54 -2.35 1.08
N ASP A 46 -12.21 -3.01 2.02
CA ASP A 46 -13.25 -2.39 2.86
C ASP A 46 -12.67 -1.31 3.77
N ALA A 47 -11.47 -1.54 4.34
CA ALA A 47 -10.78 -0.54 5.15
C ALA A 47 -10.41 0.69 4.31
N ILE A 48 -9.91 0.51 3.08
CA ILE A 48 -9.65 1.61 2.15
C ILE A 48 -10.93 2.39 1.85
N ARG A 49 -12.04 1.70 1.55
CA ARG A 49 -13.32 2.36 1.27
C ARG A 49 -13.87 3.15 2.44
N ARG A 50 -13.77 2.62 3.67
CA ARG A 50 -14.19 3.37 4.87
C ARG A 50 -13.30 4.58 5.16
N ALA A 51 -12.02 4.51 4.83
CA ALA A 51 -11.07 5.61 5.04
C ALA A 51 -11.19 6.71 3.98
N LEU A 52 -11.29 6.33 2.70
CA LEU A 52 -11.09 7.22 1.55
C LEU A 52 -12.33 7.30 0.62
N GLY A 53 -13.45 6.69 1.02
CA GLY A 53 -14.68 6.62 0.24
C GLY A 53 -14.67 5.54 -0.85
N ASP A 54 -15.79 5.43 -1.58
CA ASP A 54 -16.03 4.36 -2.59
C ASP A 54 -14.99 4.31 -3.71
N ASN A 55 -14.27 5.41 -3.95
CA ASN A 55 -13.22 5.49 -4.96
C ASN A 55 -11.80 5.34 -4.39
N GLY A 56 -11.64 5.07 -3.10
CA GLY A 56 -10.33 4.96 -2.45
C GLY A 56 -9.40 3.94 -3.10
N GLU A 57 -9.94 2.79 -3.52
CA GLU A 57 -9.18 1.73 -4.20
C GLU A 57 -8.63 2.16 -5.57
N ARG A 58 -9.20 3.20 -6.20
CA ARG A 58 -8.64 3.78 -7.44
C ARG A 58 -7.27 4.44 -7.25
N ARG A 59 -6.84 4.62 -6.01
CA ARG A 59 -5.53 5.16 -5.64
C ARG A 59 -4.48 4.05 -5.52
N LEU A 60 -4.88 2.78 -5.55
CA LEU A 60 -3.98 1.64 -5.45
C LEU A 60 -3.03 1.59 -6.65
N VAL A 61 -1.74 1.73 -6.39
CA VAL A 61 -0.70 1.66 -7.44
C VAL A 61 0.16 0.42 -7.38
N GLN A 62 0.22 -0.20 -6.20
CA GLN A 62 0.92 -1.46 -6.01
C GLN A 62 0.23 -2.27 -4.92
N VAL A 63 0.04 -3.56 -5.16
CA VAL A 63 -0.05 -4.56 -4.09
C VAL A 63 1.31 -5.25 -4.05
N ILE A 64 1.91 -5.28 -2.87
CA ILE A 64 3.27 -5.78 -2.68
C ILE A 64 3.20 -7.26 -2.37
N SER A 65 3.92 -8.03 -3.17
CA SER A 65 4.02 -9.48 -3.06
C SER A 65 2.67 -10.23 -3.12
N PRO A 66 1.82 -10.02 -4.13
CA PRO A 66 0.59 -10.80 -4.30
C PRO A 66 0.81 -12.12 -5.04
N GLY A 67 2.06 -12.50 -5.35
CA GLY A 67 2.39 -13.67 -6.17
C GLY A 67 3.23 -14.70 -5.41
N ASP A 68 3.21 -15.93 -5.91
CA ASP A 68 3.84 -17.11 -5.28
C ASP A 68 5.37 -17.14 -5.37
N ALA A 69 5.97 -16.19 -6.10
CA ALA A 69 7.41 -16.11 -6.32
C ALA A 69 8.04 -14.97 -5.52
N ASP A 70 9.06 -15.32 -4.75
CA ASP A 70 9.98 -14.40 -4.10
C ASP A 70 10.57 -13.42 -5.12
N SER A 71 10.44 -12.10 -4.89
CA SER A 71 11.04 -11.06 -5.72
C SER A 71 11.95 -10.14 -4.90
N ALA A 72 13.02 -9.60 -5.51
CA ALA A 72 13.94 -8.73 -4.80
C ALA A 72 13.27 -7.41 -4.38
N ALA A 73 13.50 -6.98 -3.14
CA ALA A 73 12.99 -5.72 -2.59
C ALA A 73 14.14 -4.79 -2.19
N SER A 74 13.86 -3.50 -1.98
CA SER A 74 14.85 -2.52 -1.48
C SER A 74 15.41 -2.90 -0.10
N ALA A 75 14.71 -3.75 0.64
CA ALA A 75 15.19 -4.45 1.82
C ALA A 75 14.60 -5.87 1.84
N GLY A 76 15.43 -6.89 1.57
CA GLY A 76 15.03 -8.30 1.60
C GLY A 76 14.29 -8.79 0.35
N THR A 77 13.25 -9.61 0.55
CA THR A 77 12.54 -10.33 -0.51
C THR A 77 11.04 -10.16 -0.33
N HIS A 78 10.37 -9.62 -1.35
CA HIS A 78 8.92 -9.60 -1.49
C HIS A 78 8.39 -11.04 -1.58
N LYS A 79 7.67 -11.50 -0.55
CA LYS A 79 7.06 -12.84 -0.48
C LYS A 79 5.54 -12.74 -0.38
N SER A 80 4.82 -13.69 -0.97
CA SER A 80 3.37 -13.82 -0.78
C SER A 80 3.01 -13.68 0.69
N SER A 81 1.93 -12.94 0.97
CA SER A 81 1.50 -12.77 2.36
C SER A 81 0.67 -13.96 2.84
N GLY A 82 0.13 -14.76 1.92
CA GLY A 82 -0.65 -15.96 2.17
C GLY A 82 -1.53 -16.30 0.96
N THR A 83 -2.38 -17.31 1.10
CA THR A 83 -3.39 -17.66 0.10
C THR A 83 -4.78 -17.71 0.73
N ILE A 84 -5.79 -17.33 -0.04
CA ILE A 84 -7.21 -17.52 0.27
C ILE A 84 -7.87 -18.18 -0.94
N ASP A 85 -8.61 -19.27 -0.72
CA ASP A 85 -9.26 -20.04 -1.79
C ASP A 85 -8.29 -20.44 -2.94
N GLY A 86 -7.03 -20.71 -2.59
CA GLY A 86 -5.97 -21.05 -3.55
C GLY A 86 -5.41 -19.86 -4.35
N GLN A 87 -5.83 -18.64 -4.06
CA GLN A 87 -5.30 -17.41 -4.67
C GLN A 87 -4.38 -16.67 -3.70
N PRO A 88 -3.17 -16.26 -4.13
CA PRO A 88 -2.28 -15.48 -3.29
C PRO A 88 -2.81 -14.05 -3.07
N TYR A 89 -2.51 -13.49 -1.89
CA TYR A 89 -2.82 -12.10 -1.55
C TYR A 89 -1.63 -11.36 -0.96
N GLY A 90 -1.69 -10.03 -1.04
CA GLY A 90 -0.74 -9.10 -0.42
C GLY A 90 -1.36 -8.35 0.76
N LEU A 91 -0.66 -8.33 1.91
CA LEU A 91 -0.99 -7.48 3.05
C LEU A 91 -0.50 -6.04 2.85
N ALA A 92 0.64 -5.89 2.19
CA ALA A 92 1.27 -4.60 1.95
C ALA A 92 0.83 -4.03 0.61
N PHE A 93 0.54 -2.74 0.56
CA PHE A 93 0.09 -2.05 -0.64
C PHE A 93 0.42 -0.56 -0.58
N ASP A 94 0.50 0.07 -1.75
CA ASP A 94 0.80 1.49 -1.89
C ASP A 94 -0.37 2.23 -2.56
N LEU A 95 -0.74 3.36 -1.96
CA LEU A 95 -1.76 4.27 -2.47
C LEU A 95 -1.12 5.58 -2.93
N MET A 96 -1.45 6.04 -4.13
CA MET A 96 -1.08 7.37 -4.58
C MET A 96 -1.76 8.45 -3.74
N ILE A 97 -1.03 9.54 -3.53
CA ILE A 97 -1.60 10.77 -3.01
C ILE A 97 -2.35 11.44 -4.17
N ALA A 98 -3.67 11.58 -4.05
CA ALA A 98 -4.47 12.20 -5.09
C ALA A 98 -4.24 13.73 -5.11
N PRO A 99 -4.29 14.39 -6.28
CA PRO A 99 -4.11 15.83 -6.37
C PRO A 99 -5.18 16.58 -5.55
N GLY A 100 -4.74 17.51 -4.70
CA GLY A 100 -5.64 18.35 -3.90
C GLY A 100 -6.17 17.70 -2.62
N GLU A 101 -5.87 16.44 -2.35
CA GLU A 101 -6.18 15.79 -1.07
C GLU A 101 -5.15 16.17 0.01
N ASP A 102 -5.54 16.06 1.27
CA ASP A 102 -4.63 16.14 2.41
C ASP A 102 -4.08 14.74 2.75
N PRO A 103 -2.85 14.42 2.32
CA PRO A 103 -2.25 13.13 2.58
C PRO A 103 -1.99 12.80 4.06
N ASP A 104 -1.91 13.78 4.96
CA ASP A 104 -1.80 13.50 6.39
C ASP A 104 -3.17 13.08 6.95
N ALA A 105 -4.24 13.75 6.50
CA ALA A 105 -5.61 13.35 6.81
C ALA A 105 -5.95 11.96 6.25
N ASP A 106 -5.57 11.67 5.01
CA ASP A 106 -5.76 10.34 4.38
C ASP A 106 -5.01 9.24 5.14
N THR A 107 -3.74 9.50 5.47
CA THR A 107 -2.90 8.54 6.20
C THR A 107 -3.54 8.26 7.57
N ARG A 108 -4.00 9.29 8.28
CA ARG A 108 -4.71 9.14 9.54
C ARG A 108 -6.03 8.39 9.39
N ALA A 109 -6.83 8.68 8.36
CA ALA A 109 -8.09 7.99 8.11
C ALA A 109 -7.87 6.48 7.92
N LEU A 110 -6.84 6.09 7.17
CA LEU A 110 -6.43 4.69 7.02
C LEU A 110 -6.05 4.05 8.36
N ARG A 111 -5.25 4.74 9.18
CA ARG A 111 -4.84 4.27 10.51
C ARG A 111 -6.02 4.07 11.46
N LEU A 112 -7.02 4.93 11.41
CA LEU A 112 -8.26 4.79 12.17
C LEU A 112 -9.13 3.61 11.69
N GLN A 113 -8.92 3.11 10.48
CA GLN A 113 -9.47 1.82 10.02
C GLN A 113 -8.60 0.62 10.39
N GLY A 114 -7.51 0.84 11.14
CA GLY A 114 -6.55 -0.16 11.59
C GLY A 114 -5.56 -0.63 10.51
N VAL A 115 -5.33 0.20 9.49
CA VAL A 115 -4.24 0.00 8.54
C VAL A 115 -2.94 0.58 9.11
N ALA A 116 -1.85 -0.18 9.16
CA ALA A 116 -0.54 0.37 9.47
C ALA A 116 -0.05 1.18 8.27
N ALA A 117 -0.20 2.51 8.31
CA ALA A 117 0.03 3.38 7.16
C ALA A 117 1.03 4.52 7.44
N TRP A 118 1.86 4.87 6.47
CA TRP A 118 2.75 6.02 6.54
C TRP A 118 3.13 6.54 5.15
N ARG A 119 3.50 7.81 5.07
CA ARG A 119 3.98 8.40 3.83
C ARG A 119 5.36 7.88 3.45
N ARG A 120 5.57 7.64 2.16
CA ARG A 120 6.84 7.25 1.56
C ARG A 120 7.12 8.09 0.30
N GLY A 121 8.39 8.38 0.04
CA GLY A 121 8.82 9.15 -1.13
C GLY A 121 10.35 9.23 -1.22
N PRO A 122 10.92 9.91 -2.24
CA PRO A 122 12.36 9.94 -2.51
C PRO A 122 13.24 10.45 -1.35
N GLY A 123 12.67 11.16 -0.38
CA GLY A 123 13.35 11.63 0.83
C GLY A 123 13.03 10.83 2.10
N ALA A 124 12.24 9.76 2.03
CA ALA A 124 11.88 8.94 3.18
C ALA A 124 12.92 7.81 3.40
N PRO A 125 13.24 7.45 4.67
CA PRO A 125 14.03 6.27 5.00
C PRO A 125 13.46 5.00 4.34
N GLY A 126 14.32 4.23 3.68
CA GLY A 126 13.97 2.97 3.01
C GLY A 126 13.24 3.09 1.67
N GLY A 127 13.19 4.25 1.01
CA GLY A 127 12.49 4.40 -0.28
C GLY A 127 13.30 3.93 -1.51
N PRO A 128 12.81 2.99 -2.35
CA PRO A 128 13.24 2.87 -3.74
C PRO A 128 12.63 4.02 -4.57
N ALA A 129 13.46 4.59 -5.44
CA ALA A 129 13.08 5.62 -6.39
C ALA A 129 12.20 5.01 -7.50
N GLY A 130 10.90 5.31 -7.54
CA GLY A 130 10.07 4.82 -8.65
C GLY A 130 8.63 5.34 -8.70
N LEU A 131 7.90 5.36 -7.58
CA LEU A 131 6.45 5.68 -7.59
C LEU A 131 6.09 7.12 -7.21
N GLY A 132 7.08 7.99 -6.94
CA GLY A 132 6.82 9.32 -6.38
C GLY A 132 6.28 9.26 -4.94
N PRO A 133 5.78 10.38 -4.38
CA PRO A 133 5.14 10.41 -3.06
C PRO A 133 3.86 9.57 -3.00
N HIS A 134 3.78 8.63 -2.06
CA HIS A 134 2.65 7.72 -1.86
C HIS A 134 2.46 7.39 -0.36
N ILE A 135 1.36 6.73 -0.02
CA ILE A 135 1.09 6.18 1.31
C ILE A 135 1.34 4.68 1.23
N HIS A 136 2.33 4.20 1.97
CA HIS A 136 2.56 2.77 2.15
C HIS A 136 1.67 2.27 3.27
N CYS A 137 1.05 1.11 3.06
CA CYS A 137 0.08 0.52 3.95
C CYS A 137 0.38 -0.97 4.17
N VAL A 138 0.13 -1.46 5.37
CA VAL A 138 0.11 -2.89 5.70
C VAL A 138 -1.20 -3.19 6.44
N TRP A 139 -2.00 -4.10 5.90
CA TRP A 139 -3.25 -4.55 6.52
C TRP A 139 -2.99 -5.68 7.52
N PRO A 140 -3.27 -5.51 8.83
CA PRO A 140 -3.04 -6.56 9.82
C PRO A 140 -4.18 -7.58 9.92
N GLY A 141 -5.33 -7.32 9.30
CA GLY A 141 -6.56 -8.09 9.44
C GLY A 141 -6.63 -9.36 8.61
N ALA A 142 -5.49 -9.94 8.25
CA ALA A 142 -5.41 -11.23 7.58
C ALA A 142 -4.20 -12.04 8.11
N PRO A 143 -4.30 -13.39 8.13
CA PRO A 143 -3.17 -14.23 8.51
C PRO A 143 -1.95 -13.97 7.63
N THR A 144 -0.74 -14.17 8.15
CA THR A 144 0.46 -14.13 7.33
C THR A 144 1.60 -14.86 8.00
N THR A 145 2.43 -15.53 7.21
CA THR A 145 3.73 -16.05 7.64
C THR A 145 4.88 -15.18 7.14
N ASN A 146 4.58 -14.10 6.42
CA ASN A 146 5.60 -13.19 5.92
C ASN A 146 6.13 -12.32 7.07
N GLY A 147 7.33 -12.68 7.55
CA GLY A 147 8.03 -11.96 8.61
C GLY A 147 8.20 -10.46 8.35
N GLN A 148 8.33 -10.03 7.09
CA GLN A 148 8.45 -8.60 6.78
C GLN A 148 7.16 -7.82 7.05
N ASN A 149 5.98 -8.41 6.80
CA ASN A 149 4.71 -7.77 7.12
C ASN A 149 4.52 -7.70 8.64
N ILE A 150 4.87 -8.79 9.35
CA ILE A 150 4.81 -8.85 10.81
C ILE A 150 5.75 -7.80 11.43
N GLU A 151 6.97 -7.67 10.92
CA GLU A 151 7.94 -6.67 11.37
C GLU A 151 7.42 -5.24 11.16
N GLN A 152 6.78 -4.95 10.02
CA GLN A 152 6.23 -3.63 9.74
C GLN A 152 5.04 -3.29 10.63
N ILE A 153 4.14 -4.26 10.87
CA ILE A 153 3.01 -4.09 11.80
C ILE A 153 3.54 -3.87 13.22
N SER A 154 4.52 -4.68 13.66
CA SER A 154 5.17 -4.51 14.96
C SER A 154 5.84 -3.14 15.10
N SER A 155 6.56 -2.70 14.06
CA SER A 155 7.21 -1.39 14.03
C SER A 155 6.18 -0.26 14.18
N PHE A 156 5.06 -0.36 13.46
CA PHE A 156 3.98 0.62 13.54
C PHE A 156 3.38 0.72 14.94
N VAL A 157 3.05 -0.41 15.59
CA VAL A 157 2.45 -0.38 16.94
C VAL A 157 3.41 0.16 18.01
N HIS A 158 4.71 0.27 17.69
CA HIS A 158 5.72 0.93 18.52
C HIS A 158 6.08 2.36 18.06
N GLY A 159 5.36 2.92 17.09
CA GLY A 159 5.52 4.31 16.63
C GLY A 159 6.59 4.51 15.55
N TYR A 160 6.97 3.46 14.83
CA TYR A 160 7.93 3.52 13.73
C TYR A 160 7.27 3.29 12.37
N ARG A 161 7.81 3.93 11.34
CA ARG A 161 7.43 3.68 9.95
C ARG A 161 8.21 2.51 9.36
N GLY A 162 7.54 1.58 8.67
CA GLY A 162 8.14 0.58 7.79
C GLY A 162 9.16 -0.37 8.40
N LEU A 163 9.89 -1.05 7.51
CA LEU A 163 11.01 -1.91 7.87
C LEU A 163 12.16 -1.02 8.33
N ALA A 164 12.37 -0.94 9.63
CA ALA A 164 13.49 -0.22 10.14
C ALA A 164 14.81 -0.90 9.74
N ASP A 165 15.65 -0.11 9.08
CA ASP A 165 16.97 -0.50 8.62
C ASP A 165 17.98 -0.28 9.76
N ALA A 166 18.60 -1.36 10.23
CA ALA A 166 19.59 -1.32 11.30
C ALA A 166 20.83 -0.48 10.94
N SER A 167 21.09 -0.25 9.65
CA SER A 167 22.16 0.64 9.19
C SER A 167 21.81 2.13 9.34
N ARG A 168 20.56 2.46 9.68
CA ARG A 168 20.08 3.84 9.87
C ARG A 168 19.74 4.13 11.33
N PRO A 169 19.95 5.38 11.80
CA PRO A 169 19.57 5.77 13.15
C PRO A 169 18.07 5.59 13.41
N ARG A 170 17.73 5.04 14.59
CA ARG A 170 16.34 4.87 15.07
C ARG A 170 15.50 6.13 14.94
N ALA A 171 16.08 7.29 15.22
CA ALA A 171 15.39 8.58 15.12
C ALA A 171 14.82 8.86 13.71
N GLN A 172 15.38 8.27 12.66
CA GLN A 172 14.85 8.42 11.30
C GLN A 172 13.57 7.61 11.08
N TRP A 173 13.34 6.58 11.87
CA TRP A 173 12.20 5.67 11.73
C TRP A 173 11.03 6.02 12.64
N ILE A 174 11.25 6.82 13.70
CA ILE A 174 10.16 7.34 14.53
C ILE A 174 9.28 8.25 13.67
N ASP A 175 7.97 8.01 13.72
CA ASP A 175 6.98 8.88 13.10
C ASP A 175 6.10 9.49 14.20
N PRO A 176 6.35 10.75 14.61
CA PRO A 176 5.60 11.42 15.67
C PRO A 176 4.15 11.71 15.29
N SER A 177 3.77 11.53 14.02
CA SER A 177 2.36 11.65 13.61
C SER A 177 1.51 10.45 14.05
N ILE A 178 2.13 9.31 14.35
CA ILE A 178 1.41 8.08 14.76
C ILE A 178 0.89 8.25 16.19
N GLN A 179 -0.42 8.29 16.34
CA GLN A 179 -1.10 8.49 17.62
C GLN A 179 -1.39 7.17 18.35
N ASP A 180 -1.67 7.25 19.66
CA ASP A 180 -1.87 6.08 20.51
C ASP A 180 -3.13 5.28 20.13
N ASP A 181 -4.21 5.96 19.75
CA ASP A 181 -5.46 5.37 19.28
C ASP A 181 -5.28 4.62 17.95
N GLU A 182 -4.48 5.17 17.04
CA GLU A 182 -4.09 4.54 15.77
C GLU A 182 -3.31 3.24 16.02
N ARG A 183 -2.33 3.26 16.94
CA ARG A 183 -1.56 2.05 17.32
C ARG A 183 -2.43 1.02 17.99
N ALA A 184 -3.32 1.45 18.89
CA ALA A 184 -4.29 0.58 19.53
C ALA A 184 -5.22 -0.09 18.51
N LYS A 185 -5.68 0.66 17.49
CA LYS A 185 -6.56 0.11 16.46
C LYS A 185 -5.88 -0.93 15.58
N VAL A 186 -4.66 -0.67 15.13
CA VAL A 186 -3.86 -1.65 14.36
C VAL A 186 -3.62 -2.92 15.18
N ARG A 187 -3.27 -2.77 16.47
CA ARG A 187 -3.09 -3.88 17.40
C ARG A 187 -4.36 -4.70 17.59
N GLU A 188 -5.49 -4.05 17.84
CA GLU A 188 -6.81 -4.69 18.00
C GLU A 188 -7.13 -5.59 16.80
N ILE A 189 -6.97 -5.07 15.57
CA ILE A 189 -7.23 -5.84 14.35
C ILE A 189 -6.25 -7.01 14.23
N TYR A 190 -4.96 -6.81 14.47
CA TYR A 190 -3.98 -7.88 14.42
C TYR A 190 -4.31 -9.00 15.41
N GLU A 191 -4.58 -8.65 16.67
CA GLU A 191 -4.88 -9.62 17.74
C GLU A 191 -6.20 -10.36 17.49
N SER A 192 -7.16 -9.75 16.79
CA SER A 192 -8.41 -10.42 16.38
C SER A 192 -8.18 -11.60 15.42
N VAL A 193 -7.06 -11.58 14.68
CA VAL A 193 -6.71 -12.61 13.69
C VAL A 193 -5.66 -13.59 14.22
N HIS A 194 -4.67 -13.07 14.97
CA HIS A 194 -3.49 -13.83 15.40
C HIS A 194 -3.55 -14.27 16.88
N GLY A 195 -4.64 -13.93 17.58
CA GLY A 195 -4.82 -14.18 19.00
C GLY A 195 -4.34 -13.01 19.87
N ALA A 196 -4.91 -12.93 21.08
CA ALA A 196 -4.56 -11.92 22.07
C ALA A 196 -3.07 -12.00 22.44
N HIS A 197 -2.46 -10.84 22.70
CA HIS A 197 -1.04 -10.73 23.11
C HIS A 197 -0.02 -11.21 22.07
N SER A 198 -0.44 -11.49 20.83
CA SER A 198 0.46 -11.91 19.75
C SER A 198 1.53 -10.85 19.42
N LEU A 199 1.25 -9.58 19.74
CA LEU A 199 2.20 -8.47 19.62
C LEU A 199 2.88 -8.08 20.95
N ASP A 200 2.56 -8.71 22.08
CA ASP A 200 3.19 -8.38 23.37
C ASP A 200 4.60 -8.96 23.49
N GLY A 201 4.86 -10.03 22.74
CA GLY A 201 6.21 -10.53 22.48
C GLY A 201 6.85 -9.92 21.23
N ALA A 202 6.14 -9.06 20.49
CA ALA A 202 6.70 -8.46 19.29
C ALA A 202 7.84 -7.54 19.71
N ALA A 203 9.02 -7.89 19.23
CA ALA A 203 10.25 -7.23 19.57
C ALA A 203 10.11 -5.70 19.41
N THR A 204 10.63 -4.94 20.37
CA THR A 204 10.80 -3.50 20.21
C THR A 204 11.74 -3.23 19.03
N TYR A 205 11.79 -2.00 18.50
CA TYR A 205 12.75 -1.61 17.45
C TYR A 205 14.16 -2.20 17.69
N ASP A 206 14.67 -2.09 18.92
CA ASP A 206 16.01 -2.57 19.26
C ASP A 206 16.13 -4.11 19.26
N ALA A 207 15.02 -4.85 19.41
CA ALA A 207 15.00 -6.30 19.33
C ALA A 207 14.66 -6.82 17.92
N LEU A 208 13.89 -6.08 17.11
CA LEU A 208 13.62 -6.40 15.69
C LEU A 208 14.88 -6.26 14.83
N HIS A 209 15.85 -5.46 15.29
CA HIS A 209 16.99 -5.03 14.48
C HIS A 209 18.37 -5.36 15.08
N ARG A 210 18.41 -5.97 16.28
CA ARG A 210 19.62 -6.59 16.83
C ARG A 210 19.99 -7.83 15.99
N GLY A 211 20.81 -7.64 14.95
CA GLY A 211 21.31 -8.72 14.09
C GLY A 211 21.42 -8.40 12.61
N ARG A 212 20.87 -7.27 12.12
CA ARG A 212 21.04 -6.83 10.72
C ARG A 212 22.34 -6.03 10.47
N SER A 213 23.11 -5.74 11.51
CA SER A 213 24.46 -5.19 11.42
C SER A 213 25.47 -6.29 11.11
N GLY A 214 25.52 -6.76 9.86
CA GLY A 214 26.52 -7.74 9.42
C GLY A 214 26.00 -8.74 8.38
N ALA A 215 25.67 -8.26 7.19
CA ALA A 215 25.67 -9.05 5.96
C ALA A 215 26.24 -8.18 4.84
#